data_AF-A0A5E4LNH1-F1
#
_entry.id   AF-A0A5E4LNH1-F1
#
_cell.length_a   1.000
_cell.length_b   1.000
_cell.length_c   1.000
_cell.angle_alpha   90.00
_cell.angle_beta   90.00
_cell.angle_gamma   90.00
#
_symmetry.space_group_name_H-M   'P 1'
#
loop_
_entity.id
_entity.type
_entity.pdbx_description
1 polymer ?
#
loop_
_entity_poly.entity_id
_entity_poly.type
_entity_poly.pdbx_seq_one_letter_code
_entity_poly.pdbx_strand_id
1 'polypeptide(L)'
;MGETWGFAKMIFPLLLVGVFLSGVIRVLMPQDLVATYVGSNTLFAVMIPVIFGIFVYFPTLVEVPMAKTFLDLGMSRGALLAYLLADPVVSLPSILVVRRIMGTKRTAAYVGLIFVLTVSAGLLFGHFFG
;
A
#
# COMPACT_ATOMS: atom_id res chain seq x y z
N MET A 1 -8.59 23.27 -22.03
CA MET A 1 -8.20 23.86 -20.73
C MET A 1 -9.30 23.79 -19.67
N GLY A 2 -10.59 23.97 -20.00
CA GLY A 2 -11.69 23.88 -19.03
C GLY A 2 -11.84 22.52 -18.33
N GLU A 3 -11.64 21.42 -19.06
CA GLU A 3 -11.77 20.07 -18.51
C GLU A 3 -10.66 19.73 -17.50
N THR A 4 -9.42 20.14 -17.79
CA THR A 4 -8.28 20.01 -16.87
C THR A 4 -8.52 20.77 -15.57
N TRP A 5 -9.11 21.96 -15.65
CA TRP A 5 -9.47 22.76 -14.47
C TRP A 5 -10.61 22.12 -13.66
N GLY A 6 -11.56 21.45 -14.31
CA GLY A 6 -12.60 20.67 -13.65
C GLY A 6 -12.03 19.52 -12.83
N PHE A 7 -11.13 18.71 -13.42
CA PHE A 7 -10.46 17.64 -12.69
C PHE A 7 -9.59 18.16 -11.55
N ALA A 8 -8.85 19.26 -11.77
CA ALA A 8 -8.05 19.88 -10.72
C ALA A 8 -8.90 20.28 -9.50
N LYS A 9 -10.07 20.90 -9.72
CA LYS A 9 -11.00 21.27 -8.64
C LYS A 9 -11.57 20.07 -7.89
N MET A 10 -11.69 18.91 -8.53
CA MET A 10 -12.18 17.69 -7.90
C MET A 10 -11.07 16.96 -7.12
N ILE A 11 -9.88 16.88 -7.70
CA ILE A 11 -8.74 16.15 -7.14
C ILE A 11 -8.09 16.93 -5.99
N PHE A 12 -7.98 18.25 -6.11
CA PHE A 12 -7.25 19.08 -5.15
C PHE A 12 -7.77 18.96 -3.70
N PRO A 13 -9.09 18.98 -3.43
CA PRO A 13 -9.61 18.75 -2.08
C PRO A 13 -9.30 17.34 -1.56
N LEU A 14 -9.42 16.31 -2.41
CA LEU A 14 -9.09 14.92 -2.05
C LEU A 14 -7.61 14.77 -1.70
N LEU A 15 -6.72 15.40 -2.47
CA LEU A 15 -5.29 15.43 -2.18
C LEU A 15 -4.99 16.15 -0.87
N LEU A 16 -5.59 17.31 -0.62
CA LEU A 16 -5.40 18.04 0.63
C LEU A 16 -5.80 17.19 1.85
N VAL A 17 -6.96 16.51 1.78
CA VAL A 17 -7.40 15.61 2.84
C VAL A 17 -6.42 14.45 3.01
N GLY A 18 -5.96 13.85 1.91
CA GLY A 18 -4.97 12.76 1.96
C GLY A 18 -3.64 13.17 2.58
N VAL A 19 -3.11 14.34 2.19
CA VAL A 19 -1.86 14.90 2.76
C VAL A 19 -2.05 15.26 4.23
N PHE A 20 -3.19 15.83 4.60
CA PHE A 20 -3.50 16.13 6.00
C PHE A 20 -3.55 14.86 6.85
N LEU A 21 -4.25 13.83 6.39
CA LEU A 21 -4.30 12.51 7.05
C LEU A 21 -2.91 11.87 7.13
N SER A 22 -2.05 12.05 6.13
CA SER A 22 -0.64 11.60 6.18
C SER A 22 0.12 12.24 7.32
N GLY A 23 -0.02 13.54 7.50
CA GLY A 23 0.56 14.27 8.63
C GLY A 23 0.05 13.77 9.97
N VAL A 24 -1.26 13.51 10.09
CA VAL A 24 -1.87 12.98 11.32
C VAL A 24 -1.35 11.57 11.63
N ILE A 25 -1.32 10.67 10.65
CA ILE A 25 -0.80 9.30 10.82
C ILE A 25 0.66 9.34 11.25
N ARG A 26 1.47 10.24 10.68
CA ARG A 26 2.88 10.41 11.06
C ARG A 26 3.06 10.75 12.54
N VAL A 27 2.17 11.57 13.11
CA VAL A 27 2.24 11.98 14.51
C VAL A 27 1.69 10.89 15.44
N LEU A 28 0.67 10.16 15.00
CA LEU A 28 0.02 9.11 15.80
C LEU A 28 0.80 7.78 15.80
N MET A 29 1.54 7.47 14.72
CA MET A 29 2.30 6.24 14.61
C MET A 29 3.67 6.35 15.30
N PRO A 30 3.98 5.46 16.27
CA PRO A 30 5.31 5.39 16.83
C PRO A 30 6.31 4.93 15.77
N GLN A 31 7.18 5.84 15.36
CA GLN A 31 8.29 5.60 14.44
C GLN A 31 9.13 4.36 14.82
N ASP A 32 9.36 4.13 16.12
CA ASP A 32 10.11 2.96 16.61
C ASP A 32 9.43 1.63 16.25
N LEU A 33 8.09 1.56 16.29
CA LEU A 33 7.35 0.36 15.91
C LEU A 33 7.47 0.10 14.40
N VAL A 34 7.30 1.14 13.58
CA VAL A 34 7.37 1.01 12.13
C VAL A 34 8.77 0.57 11.69
N ALA A 35 9.81 1.20 12.23
CA ALA A 35 11.20 0.83 11.95
C ALA A 35 11.53 -0.59 12.42
N THR A 36 11.03 -1.01 13.60
CA THR A 36 11.30 -2.35 14.14
C THR A 36 10.62 -3.45 13.34
N TYR A 37 9.34 -3.30 13.01
CA TYR A 37 8.56 -4.35 12.35
C TYR A 37 8.68 -4.34 10.83
N VAL A 38 8.94 -3.17 10.23
CA VAL A 38 8.82 -2.96 8.77
C VAL A 38 10.07 -2.27 8.18
N GLY A 39 11.03 -1.86 9.01
CA GLY A 39 12.25 -1.19 8.55
C GLY A 39 13.35 -2.12 8.03
N SER A 40 13.22 -3.42 8.24
CA SER A 40 14.15 -4.41 7.68
C SER A 40 13.66 -4.99 6.36
N ASN A 41 14.56 -5.59 5.57
CA ASN A 41 14.21 -6.39 4.39
C ASN A 41 14.09 -7.88 4.73
N THR A 42 13.35 -8.21 5.79
CA THR A 42 13.06 -9.59 6.18
C THR A 42 11.69 -10.02 5.65
N LEU A 43 11.47 -11.34 5.52
CA LEU A 43 10.19 -11.89 5.04
C LEU A 43 9.00 -11.32 5.83
N PHE A 44 9.08 -11.31 7.16
CA PHE A 44 8.03 -10.76 8.01
C PHE A 44 7.83 -9.26 7.81
N ALA A 45 8.92 -8.48 7.70
CA ALA A 45 8.84 -7.05 7.48
C ALA A 45 8.20 -6.68 6.14
N VAL A 46 8.35 -7.51 5.10
CA VAL A 46 7.70 -7.30 3.80
C VAL A 46 6.25 -7.82 3.79
N MET A 47 5.94 -8.89 4.52
CA MET A 47 4.59 -9.45 4.58
C MET A 47 3.59 -8.54 5.33
N ILE A 48 4.01 -7.91 6.43
CA ILE A 48 3.12 -7.10 7.27
C ILE A 48 2.43 -5.99 6.46
N PRO A 49 3.14 -5.18 5.65
CA PRO A 49 2.53 -4.14 4.83
C PRO A 49 1.65 -4.65 3.71
N VAL A 50 2.00 -5.79 3.09
CA VAL A 50 1.16 -6.43 2.07
C VAL A 50 -0.19 -6.81 2.65
N ILE A 51 -0.19 -7.43 3.84
CA ILE A 51 -1.42 -7.75 4.56
C ILE A 51 -2.17 -6.46 4.91
N PHE A 52 -1.46 -5.44 5.41
CA PHE A 52 -2.06 -4.16 5.72
C PHE A 52 -2.77 -3.54 4.51
N GLY A 53 -2.16 -3.49 3.32
CA GLY A 53 -2.78 -2.95 2.11
C GLY A 53 -3.96 -3.76 1.58
N ILE A 54 -4.00 -5.07 1.83
CA ILE A 54 -5.18 -5.89 1.53
C ILE A 54 -6.40 -5.39 2.32
N PHE A 55 -6.21 -5.06 3.61
CA PHE A 55 -7.31 -4.63 4.50
C PHE A 55 -7.58 -3.12 4.45
N VAL A 56 -6.52 -2.32 4.39
CA VAL A 56 -6.54 -0.87 4.46
C VAL A 56 -6.15 -0.33 3.09
N TYR A 57 -7.12 -0.31 2.20
CA TYR A 57 -6.99 0.23 0.84
C TYR A 57 -6.83 1.75 0.84
N PHE A 58 -5.87 2.25 0.07
CA PHE A 58 -5.73 3.69 -0.17
C PHE A 58 -6.03 4.05 -1.62
N PRO A 59 -6.86 5.08 -1.88
CA PRO A 59 -7.03 5.59 -3.22
C PRO A 59 -5.69 6.09 -3.78
N THR A 60 -5.45 5.89 -5.08
CA THR A 60 -4.20 6.25 -5.79
C THR A 60 -3.79 7.71 -5.59
N LEU A 61 -4.75 8.62 -5.38
CA LEU A 61 -4.49 10.03 -5.09
C LEU A 61 -3.76 10.25 -3.74
N VAL A 62 -4.02 9.39 -2.76
CA VAL A 62 -3.48 9.49 -1.40
C VAL A 62 -2.29 8.54 -1.18
N GLU A 63 -2.11 7.58 -2.08
CA GLU A 63 -1.06 6.57 -2.00
C GLU A 63 0.36 7.17 -1.98
N VAL A 64 0.64 8.18 -2.81
CA VAL A 64 1.96 8.84 -2.87
C VAL A 64 2.35 9.54 -1.54
N PRO A 65 1.50 10.42 -0.94
CA PRO A 65 1.83 11.03 0.34
C PRO A 65 1.88 10.01 1.50
N MET A 66 1.06 8.95 1.48
CA MET A 66 1.16 7.84 2.44
C MET A 66 2.50 7.13 2.32
N ALA A 67 2.91 6.76 1.11
CA ALA A 67 4.16 6.07 0.85
C ALA A 67 5.36 6.86 1.37
N LYS A 68 5.38 8.19 1.13
CA LYS A 68 6.41 9.06 1.69
C LYS A 68 6.39 9.08 3.21
N THR A 69 5.20 9.14 3.81
CA THR A 69 5.06 9.11 5.27
C THR A 69 5.61 7.81 5.86
N PHE A 70 5.35 6.66 5.24
CA PHE A 70 5.90 5.39 5.72
C PHE A 70 7.43 5.30 5.60
N LEU A 71 8.01 5.83 4.52
CA LEU A 71 9.48 5.94 4.40
C LEU A 71 10.05 6.85 5.48
N ASP A 72 9.42 8.00 5.73
CA ASP A 72 9.83 8.93 6.78
C ASP A 72 9.70 8.31 8.19
N LEU A 73 8.81 7.32 8.37
CA LEU A 73 8.65 6.53 9.59
C LEU A 73 9.63 5.32 9.69
N GLY A 74 10.51 5.14 8.70
CA GLY A 74 11.54 4.11 8.72
C GLY A 74 11.16 2.79 8.06
N MET A 75 10.11 2.74 7.25
CA MET A 75 9.75 1.56 6.45
C MET A 75 10.83 1.25 5.39
N SER A 76 11.17 -0.01 5.20
CA SER A 76 12.13 -0.39 4.15
C SER A 76 11.54 -0.19 2.75
N ARG A 77 12.39 0.15 1.78
CA ARG A 77 11.96 0.35 0.39
C ARG A 77 11.37 -0.92 -0.23
N GLY A 78 11.89 -2.09 0.13
CA GLY A 78 11.37 -3.38 -0.30
C GLY A 78 9.97 -3.65 0.23
N ALA A 79 9.75 -3.38 1.52
CA ALA A 79 8.44 -3.52 2.14
C ALA A 79 7.42 -2.53 1.57
N LEU A 80 7.83 -1.28 1.32
CA LEU A 80 6.98 -0.28 0.67
C LEU A 80 6.57 -0.73 -0.73
N LEU A 81 7.52 -1.21 -1.55
CA LEU A 81 7.23 -1.66 -2.91
C LEU A 81 6.25 -2.83 -2.91
N ALA A 82 6.41 -3.80 -2.01
CA ALA A 82 5.47 -4.91 -1.89
C ALA A 82 4.06 -4.42 -1.56
N TYR A 83 3.94 -3.46 -0.63
CA TYR A 83 2.68 -2.83 -0.28
C TYR A 83 2.02 -2.13 -1.48
N LEU A 84 2.75 -1.26 -2.18
CA LEU A 84 2.24 -0.51 -3.34
C LEU A 84 1.78 -1.43 -4.49
N LEU A 85 2.42 -2.59 -4.65
CA LEU A 85 2.00 -3.58 -5.64
C LEU A 85 0.75 -4.35 -5.20
N ALA A 86 0.58 -4.59 -3.90
CA ALA A 86 -0.52 -5.39 -3.37
C ALA A 86 -1.81 -4.58 -3.18
N ASP A 87 -1.70 -3.35 -2.67
CA ASP A 87 -2.83 -2.50 -2.25
C ASP A 87 -3.92 -2.37 -3.32
N PRO A 88 -3.66 -1.92 -4.57
CA PRO A 88 -4.71 -1.80 -5.57
C PRO A 88 -5.20 -3.15 -6.12
N VAL A 89 -4.34 -4.18 -6.13
CA VAL A 89 -4.61 -5.44 -6.82
C VAL A 89 -5.45 -6.40 -5.97
N VAL A 90 -5.14 -6.51 -4.68
CA VAL A 90 -5.80 -7.44 -3.74
C VAL A 90 -6.44 -6.72 -2.56
N SER A 91 -6.85 -5.47 -2.72
CA SER A 91 -7.69 -4.80 -1.72
C SER A 91 -8.98 -5.58 -1.44
N LEU A 92 -9.50 -5.45 -0.23
CA LEU A 92 -10.79 -6.04 0.18
C LEU A 92 -11.92 -5.77 -0.83
N PRO A 93 -12.15 -4.53 -1.32
CA PRO A 93 -13.17 -4.28 -2.35
C PRO A 93 -12.94 -5.11 -3.61
N SER A 94 -11.70 -5.15 -4.13
CA SER A 94 -11.34 -5.94 -5.31
C SER A 94 -11.57 -7.43 -5.09
N ILE A 95 -11.18 -7.96 -3.92
CA ILE A 95 -11.40 -9.36 -3.55
C ILE A 95 -12.90 -9.70 -3.53
N LEU A 96 -13.73 -8.83 -2.97
CA LEU A 96 -15.18 -9.04 -2.90
C LEU A 96 -15.81 -9.10 -4.30
N VAL A 97 -15.38 -8.23 -5.21
CA VAL A 97 -15.83 -8.24 -6.61
C VAL A 97 -15.36 -9.50 -7.33
N VAL A 98 -14.08 -9.84 -7.25
CA VAL A 98 -13.50 -11.02 -7.90
C VAL A 98 -14.14 -12.31 -7.36
N ARG A 99 -14.42 -12.38 -6.05
CA ARG A 99 -15.13 -13.51 -5.43
C ARG A 99 -16.50 -13.73 -6.01
N ARG A 100 -17.23 -12.67 -6.33
CA ARG A 100 -18.57 -12.76 -6.93
C ARG A 100 -18.50 -13.30 -8.37
N ILE A 101 -17.42 -13.05 -9.09
CA ILE A 101 -17.24 -13.45 -10.50
C ILE A 101 -16.65 -14.86 -10.61
N MET A 102 -15.59 -15.15 -9.87
CA MET A 102 -14.81 -16.40 -10.02
C MET A 102 -15.12 -17.47 -8.98
N GLY A 103 -15.84 -17.12 -7.92
CA GLY A 103 -16.11 -17.99 -6.78
C GLY A 103 -14.94 -18.11 -5.80
N THR A 104 -15.25 -18.47 -4.55
CA THR A 104 -14.32 -18.41 -3.40
C THR A 104 -13.00 -19.16 -3.62
N LYS A 105 -13.02 -20.37 -4.21
CA LYS A 105 -11.81 -21.18 -4.39
C LYS A 105 -10.79 -20.52 -5.32
N ARG A 106 -11.26 -19.95 -6.44
CA ARG A 106 -10.39 -19.28 -7.43
C ARG A 106 -9.87 -17.96 -6.89
N THR A 107 -10.70 -17.22 -6.15
CA THR A 107 -10.27 -15.98 -5.49
C THR A 107 -9.20 -16.23 -4.43
N ALA A 108 -9.32 -17.29 -3.64
CA ALA A 108 -8.29 -17.65 -2.66
C ALA A 108 -6.94 -17.93 -3.34
N ALA A 109 -6.95 -18.69 -4.45
CA ALA A 109 -5.74 -18.94 -5.23
C ALA A 109 -5.16 -17.65 -5.85
N TYR A 110 -6.02 -16.78 -6.39
CA TYR A 110 -5.63 -15.48 -6.94
C TYR A 110 -4.95 -14.59 -5.89
N VAL A 111 -5.57 -14.43 -4.72
CA VAL A 111 -5.02 -13.64 -3.61
C VAL A 111 -3.70 -14.24 -3.13
N GLY A 112 -3.63 -15.55 -2.95
CA GLY A 112 -2.40 -16.23 -2.54
C GLY A 112 -1.26 -16.04 -3.54
N LEU A 113 -1.56 -16.12 -4.84
CA LEU A 113 -0.56 -15.91 -5.89
C LEU A 113 -0.03 -14.48 -5.90
N ILE A 114 -0.91 -13.48 -5.81
CA ILE A 114 -0.49 -12.08 -5.77
C ILE A 114 0.27 -11.76 -4.49
N PHE A 115 -0.17 -12.31 -3.36
CA PHE A 115 0.55 -12.20 -2.09
C PHE A 115 1.99 -12.71 -2.22
N VAL A 116 2.18 -13.90 -2.78
CA VAL A 116 3.53 -14.46 -2.98
C VAL A 116 4.35 -13.62 -3.95
N LEU A 117 3.76 -13.17 -5.06
CA LEU A 117 4.48 -12.37 -6.07
C LEU A 117 4.90 -11.00 -5.53
N THR A 118 4.02 -10.31 -4.82
CA THR A 118 4.28 -8.97 -4.24
C THR A 118 5.32 -9.04 -3.13
N VAL A 119 5.22 -10.02 -2.22
CA VAL A 119 6.23 -10.25 -1.18
C VAL A 119 7.57 -10.61 -1.80
N SER A 120 7.60 -11.50 -2.79
CA SER A 120 8.85 -11.88 -3.47
C SER A 120 9.48 -10.69 -4.19
N ALA A 121 8.67 -9.90 -4.91
CA ALA A 121 9.14 -8.69 -5.58
C ALA A 121 9.71 -7.67 -4.60
N GLY A 122 9.05 -7.46 -3.45
CA GLY A 122 9.54 -6.56 -2.40
C GLY A 122 10.86 -7.03 -1.80
N LEU A 123 10.98 -8.32 -1.48
CA LEU A 123 12.22 -8.88 -0.94
C LEU A 123 13.38 -8.78 -1.93
N LEU A 124 13.13 -9.11 -3.20
CA LEU A 124 14.11 -8.98 -4.27
C LEU A 124 14.53 -7.52 -4.42
N PHE A 125 13.56 -6.61 -4.52
CA PHE A 125 13.84 -5.18 -4.65
C PHE A 125 14.63 -4.64 -3.47
N GLY A 126 14.24 -4.98 -2.24
CA GLY A 126 14.95 -4.59 -1.04
C GLY A 126 16.34 -5.22 -0.92
N HIS A 127 16.61 -6.34 -1.59
CA HIS A 127 17.95 -6.93 -1.63
C HIS A 127 18.89 -6.18 -2.60
N PHE A 128 18.37 -5.70 -3.73
CA PHE A 128 19.17 -4.97 -4.72
C PHE A 128 19.29 -3.46 -4.44
N PHE A 129 18.27 -2.84 -3.84
CA PHE A 129 18.14 -1.38 -3.70
C PHE A 129 17.86 -0.89 -2.27
N GLY A 130 17.81 -1.82 -1.31
CA GLY A 130 17.55 -1.55 0.11
C GLY A 130 18.79 -1.15 0.90
#